data_AF-A0A9E8CBF2-F1
#
_entry.id   AF-A0A9E8CBF2-F1
#
_cell.length_a   1.000
_cell.length_b   1.000
_cell.length_c   1.000
_cell.angle_alpha   90.00
_cell.angle_beta   90.00
_cell.angle_gamma   90.00
#
_symmetry.space_group_name_H-M   'P 1'
#
loop_
_entity.id
_entity.type
_entity.pdbx_description
1 polymer ?
#
loop_
_entity_poly.entity_id
_entity_poly.type
_entity_poly.pdbx_seq_one_letter_code
_entity_poly.pdbx_strand_id
1 'polypeptide(L)'
;MSKSMRFKAPVIDDVQSSNVDAVLQEPLLDLFGYAMRSIAVTLAREARFHTDDFETSRSAGCDGFTLAMRQVFPGKRRDAWVGVFERGEQRLEVLGHLE
;
A
#
# COMPACT_ATOMS: atom_id res chain seq x y z
N MET A 1 9.74 7.76 24.00
CA MET A 1 10.45 8.15 22.76
C MET A 1 9.55 7.82 21.58
N SER A 2 9.08 8.81 20.83
CA SER A 2 8.27 8.58 19.63
C SER A 2 9.18 8.01 18.54
N LYS A 3 9.10 6.70 18.28
CA LYS A 3 9.84 6.05 17.18
C LYS A 3 9.44 6.75 15.88
N SER A 4 10.43 7.27 15.15
CA SER A 4 10.16 7.94 13.86
C SER A 4 9.45 6.96 12.93
N MET A 5 8.36 7.39 12.30
CA MET A 5 7.55 6.55 11.40
C MET A 5 8.37 5.98 10.23
N ARG A 6 9.54 6.59 9.94
CA ARG A 6 10.53 6.12 8.95
C ARG A 6 11.15 4.76 9.26
N PHE A 7 11.23 4.36 10.53
CA PHE A 7 11.87 3.10 10.95
C PHE A 7 10.86 2.03 11.36
N LYS A 8 9.57 2.29 11.12
CA LYS A 8 8.53 1.32 11.40
C LYS A 8 8.43 0.34 10.24
N ALA A 9 8.26 -0.95 10.55
CA ALA A 9 8.07 -1.98 9.55
C ALA A 9 6.60 -2.00 9.10
N PRO A 10 6.32 -2.11 7.80
CA PRO A 10 4.97 -2.38 7.32
C PRO A 10 4.58 -3.82 7.62
N VAL A 11 3.40 -3.98 8.18
CA VAL A 11 2.74 -5.25 8.46
C VAL A 11 1.46 -5.29 7.64
N ILE A 12 1.23 -6.41 6.95
CA ILE A 12 0.00 -6.67 6.24
C ILE A 12 -0.95 -7.40 7.20
N ASP A 13 -2.12 -6.82 7.45
CA ASP A 13 -3.12 -7.37 8.38
C ASP A 13 -4.14 -8.24 7.65
N ASP A 14 -4.60 -7.78 6.48
CA ASP A 14 -5.57 -8.52 5.65
C ASP A 14 -5.40 -8.18 4.16
N VAL A 15 -5.76 -9.14 3.31
CA VAL A 15 -5.70 -9.03 1.86
C VAL A 15 -6.93 -9.67 1.23
N GLN A 16 -7.65 -8.89 0.43
CA GLN A 16 -8.79 -9.36 -0.36
C GLN A 16 -8.45 -9.20 -1.84
N SER A 17 -8.33 -10.32 -2.56
CA SER A 17 -8.01 -10.33 -3.99
C SER A 17 -9.24 -10.68 -4.83
N SER A 18 -9.34 -10.07 -6.01
CA SER A 18 -10.37 -10.35 -7.00
C SER A 18 -9.74 -10.28 -8.39
N ASN A 19 -9.70 -11.40 -9.08
CA ASN A 19 -9.07 -11.55 -10.41
C ASN A 19 -7.58 -11.13 -10.48
N VAL A 20 -6.87 -11.14 -9.35
CA VAL A 20 -5.42 -10.89 -9.28
C VAL A 20 -4.71 -12.23 -9.16
N ASP A 21 -3.71 -12.45 -10.00
CA ASP A 21 -2.87 -13.64 -9.94
C ASP A 21 -2.08 -13.67 -8.62
N ALA A 22 -1.97 -14.84 -8.00
CA ALA A 22 -1.18 -15.02 -6.78
C ALA A 22 0.28 -14.59 -6.96
N VAL A 23 0.85 -14.76 -8.16
CA VAL A 23 2.22 -14.33 -8.49
C VAL A 23 2.36 -12.80 -8.49
N LEU A 24 1.29 -12.07 -8.80
CA LEU A 24 1.27 -10.60 -8.77
C LEU A 24 0.96 -10.03 -7.39
N GLN A 25 0.49 -10.87 -6.44
CA GLN A 25 0.09 -10.40 -5.13
C GLN A 25 1.30 -9.96 -4.29
N GLU A 26 2.37 -10.76 -4.22
CA GLU A 26 3.55 -10.41 -3.40
C GLU A 26 4.18 -9.07 -3.81
N PRO A 27 4.43 -8.79 -5.11
CA PRO A 27 5.04 -7.52 -5.48
C PRO A 27 4.11 -6.31 -5.26
N LEU A 28 2.78 -6.48 -5.37
CA LEU A 28 1.82 -5.44 -5.01
C LEU A 28 1.81 -5.15 -3.50
N LEU A 29 1.98 -6.18 -2.66
CA LEU A 29 2.10 -6.01 -1.21
C LEU A 29 3.38 -5.28 -0.81
N ASP A 30 4.50 -5.57 -1.50
CA ASP A 30 5.76 -4.84 -1.31
C ASP A 30 5.62 -3.36 -1.68
N LEU A 31 4.96 -3.07 -2.81
CA LEU A 31 4.64 -1.69 -3.23
C LEU A 31 3.75 -0.98 -2.21
N PHE A 32 2.75 -1.67 -1.67
CA PHE A 32 1.90 -1.12 -0.62
C PHE A 32 2.71 -0.80 0.65
N GLY A 33 3.61 -1.68 1.08
CA GLY A 33 4.51 -1.43 2.19
C GLY A 33 5.42 -0.22 1.99
N TYR A 34 5.95 -0.04 0.78
CA TYR A 34 6.72 1.14 0.40
C TYR A 34 5.86 2.42 0.42
N ALA A 35 4.66 2.38 -0.16
CA ALA A 35 3.76 3.52 -0.21
C ALA A 35 3.27 3.92 1.19
N MET A 36 2.96 2.96 2.08
CA MET A 36 2.66 3.23 3.49
C MET A 36 3.77 4.01 4.18
N ARG A 37 5.04 3.57 4.06
CA ARG A 37 6.19 4.28 4.65
C ARG A 37 6.34 5.69 4.08
N SER A 38 6.08 5.86 2.79
CA SER A 38 6.19 7.15 2.10
C SER A 38 5.11 8.14 2.54
N ILE A 39 3.87 7.70 2.74
CA ILE A 39 2.76 8.57 3.20
C ILE A 39 2.87 8.83 4.71
N ALA A 40 3.32 7.85 5.50
CA ALA A 40 3.37 7.94 6.96
C ALA A 40 4.23 9.09 7.49
N VAL A 41 5.18 9.59 6.70
CA VAL A 41 6.02 10.75 7.04
C VAL A 41 5.37 12.09 6.65
N THR A 42 4.17 12.06 6.09
CA THR A 42 3.41 13.23 5.64
C THR A 42 2.17 13.45 6.52
N LEU A 43 1.46 14.56 6.30
CA LEU A 43 0.14 14.80 6.90
C LEU A 43 -1.02 14.30 6.04
N ALA A 44 -0.74 13.68 4.89
CA ALA A 44 -1.77 13.22 3.98
C ALA A 44 -2.56 12.05 4.58
N ARG A 45 -3.89 12.15 4.49
CA ARG A 45 -4.80 11.08 4.92
C ARG A 45 -5.16 10.15 3.77
N GLU A 46 -5.01 10.63 2.56
CA GLU A 46 -5.30 9.93 1.32
C GLU A 46 -4.20 10.24 0.32
N ALA A 47 -3.85 9.25 -0.50
CA ALA A 47 -2.88 9.38 -1.57
C ALA A 47 -3.27 8.46 -2.73
N ARG A 48 -2.82 8.81 -3.93
CA ARG A 48 -2.95 7.96 -5.12
C ARG A 48 -1.61 7.87 -5.81
N PHE A 49 -1.28 6.68 -6.30
CA PHE A 49 -0.05 6.40 -7.03
C PHE A 49 -0.38 5.64 -8.31
N HIS A 50 0.34 5.93 -9.38
CA HIS A 50 0.40 5.03 -10.51
C HIS A 50 1.58 4.08 -10.30
N THR A 51 1.35 2.79 -10.48
CA THR A 51 2.43 1.80 -10.31
C THR A 51 3.56 2.01 -11.31
N ASP A 52 3.27 2.59 -12.47
CA ASP A 52 4.27 2.98 -13.47
C ASP A 52 5.31 3.99 -12.95
N ASP A 53 4.99 4.74 -11.89
CA ASP A 53 5.92 5.68 -11.25
C ASP A 53 7.01 4.97 -10.43
N PHE A 54 6.84 3.69 -10.11
CA PHE A 54 7.83 2.89 -9.40
C PHE A 54 8.76 2.21 -10.39
N GLU A 55 10.08 2.44 -10.23
CA GLU A 55 11.13 1.92 -11.12
C GLU A 55 11.05 0.39 -11.33
N THR A 56 10.62 -0.36 -10.31
CA THR A 56 10.59 -1.83 -10.31
C THR A 56 9.26 -2.43 -10.81
N SER A 57 8.25 -1.61 -11.10
CA SER A 57 6.89 -2.07 -11.41
C SER A 57 6.82 -2.98 -12.62
N ARG A 58 7.54 -2.63 -13.69
CA ARG A 58 7.55 -3.36 -14.96
C ARG A 58 8.24 -4.72 -14.86
N SER A 59 9.32 -4.82 -14.10
CA SER A 59 10.00 -6.10 -13.83
C SER A 59 9.18 -7.03 -12.93
N ALA A 60 8.28 -6.47 -12.13
CA ALA A 60 7.41 -7.19 -11.21
C ALA A 60 6.00 -7.48 -11.77
N GLY A 61 5.71 -7.08 -13.03
CA GLY A 61 4.38 -7.23 -13.66
C GLY A 61 3.26 -6.39 -13.04
N CYS A 62 3.64 -5.43 -12.20
CA CYS A 62 2.74 -4.54 -11.47
C CYS A 62 2.36 -3.29 -12.26
N ASP A 63 2.85 -3.12 -13.49
CA ASP A 63 2.55 -1.97 -14.33
C ASP A 63 1.05 -1.81 -14.63
N GLY A 64 0.61 -0.57 -14.83
CA GLY A 64 -0.78 -0.23 -15.15
C GLY A 64 -1.78 -0.33 -14.00
N PHE A 65 -1.37 -0.72 -12.78
CA PHE A 65 -2.21 -0.60 -11.60
C PHE A 65 -2.24 0.84 -11.06
N THR A 66 -3.40 1.27 -10.56
CA THR A 66 -3.49 2.45 -9.70
C THR A 66 -3.63 2.01 -8.26
N LEU A 67 -2.88 2.62 -7.35
CA LEU A 67 -2.99 2.41 -5.91
C LEU A 67 -3.67 3.62 -5.27
N ALA A 68 -4.87 3.42 -4.72
CA ALA A 68 -5.54 4.40 -3.86
C ALA A 68 -5.36 4.03 -2.40
N MET A 69 -4.80 4.94 -1.59
CA MET A 69 -4.56 4.72 -0.16
C MET A 69 -5.35 5.68 0.69
N ARG A 70 -5.87 5.19 1.81
CA ARG A 70 -6.58 5.98 2.82
C ARG A 70 -6.23 5.51 4.22
N GLN A 71 -5.99 6.45 5.12
CA GLN A 71 -5.73 6.18 6.52
C GLN A 71 -6.99 5.65 7.23
N VAL A 72 -6.82 4.62 8.07
CA VAL A 72 -7.92 4.00 8.83
C VAL A 72 -8.05 4.65 10.21
N PHE A 73 -9.18 5.35 10.39
CA PHE A 73 -9.74 5.96 11.61
C PHE A 73 -8.87 6.82 12.56
N PRO A 74 -9.47 7.90 13.13
CA PRO A 74 -8.78 8.83 14.00
C PRO A 74 -8.90 8.42 15.48
N GLY A 75 -7.78 8.49 16.21
CA GLY A 75 -7.85 8.65 17.67
C GLY A 75 -6.85 7.88 18.51
N LYS A 76 -6.18 6.82 18.00
CA LYS A 76 -5.18 6.12 18.82
C LYS A 76 -3.83 5.88 18.16
N ARG A 77 -3.75 5.62 16.85
CA ARG A 77 -2.47 5.55 16.13
C ARG A 77 -2.64 5.90 14.64
N ARG A 78 -1.74 6.75 14.13
CA ARG A 78 -1.70 7.21 12.72
C ARG A 78 -0.92 6.24 11.83
N ASP A 79 -0.95 4.95 12.14
CA ASP A 79 -0.06 3.96 11.55
C ASP A 79 -0.79 2.89 10.74
N ALA A 80 -2.10 2.99 10.50
CA ALA A 80 -2.85 2.04 9.68
C ALA A 80 -3.42 2.68 8.40
N TRP A 81 -3.35 1.94 7.29
CA TRP A 81 -3.86 2.34 5.98
C TRP A 81 -4.59 1.19 5.30
N VAL A 82 -5.62 1.54 4.53
CA VAL A 82 -6.20 0.70 3.49
C VAL A 82 -5.64 1.15 2.16
N GLY A 83 -5.21 0.21 1.33
CA GLY A 83 -4.81 0.40 -0.06
C GLY A 83 -5.70 -0.42 -0.97
N VAL A 84 -6.10 0.14 -2.10
CA VAL A 84 -6.80 -0.57 -3.16
C VAL A 84 -6.00 -0.42 -4.44
N PHE A 85 -5.53 -1.55 -4.98
CA PHE A 85 -4.98 -1.64 -6.32
C PHE A 85 -6.08 -1.98 -7.31
N GLU A 86 -6.13 -1.28 -8.43
CA GLU A 86 -7.06 -1.56 -9.53
C GLU A 86 -6.36 -1.51 -10.88
N ARG A 87 -6.63 -2.53 -11.72
CA ARG A 87 -6.24 -2.60 -13.14
C ARG A 87 -7.30 -3.38 -13.91
N GLY A 88 -8.20 -2.67 -14.59
CA GLY A 88 -9.33 -3.30 -15.28
C GLY A 88 -10.23 -4.05 -14.30
N GLU A 89 -10.42 -5.35 -14.51
CA GLU A 89 -11.22 -6.22 -13.62
C GLU A 89 -10.41 -6.77 -12.42
N GLN A 90 -9.12 -6.48 -12.36
CA GLN A 90 -8.24 -6.93 -11.29
C GLN A 90 -8.27 -5.93 -10.14
N ARG A 91 -8.52 -6.43 -8.93
CA ARG A 91 -8.58 -5.61 -7.72
C ARG A 91 -7.91 -6.33 -6.55
N LEU A 92 -7.07 -5.60 -5.82
CA LEU A 92 -6.45 -6.07 -4.57
C LEU A 92 -6.69 -5.02 -3.50
N GLU A 93 -7.44 -5.36 -2.46
CA GLU A 93 -7.61 -4.53 -1.28
C GLU A 93 -6.72 -5.04 -0.15
N VAL A 94 -5.98 -4.14 0.46
CA VAL A 94 -4.95 -4.45 1.45
C VAL A 94 -5.16 -3.56 2.66
N LEU A 95 -5.19 -4.17 3.85
CA LEU A 95 -5.12 -3.48 5.12
C LEU A 95 -3.75 -3.74 5.74
N GLY A 96 -3.11 -2.68 6.22
CA GLY A 96 -1.85 -2.84 6.92
C GLY A 96 -1.54 -1.69 7.87
N HIS A 97 -0.52 -1.91 8.70
CA HIS A 97 -0.05 -0.90 9.64
C HIS A 97 1.48 -0.85 9.76
N LEU A 98 1.98 0.18 10.45
CA LEU A 98 3.39 0.40 10.73
C LEU A 98 3.73 0.17 12.22
N GLU A 99 4.66 -0.74 12.53
CA GLU A 99 5.09 -1.08 13.90
C GLU A 99 6.47 -0.52 14.36
#